data_AF-A0A133ZXE0-F1
#
_entry.id   AF-A0A133ZXE0-F1
#
_cell.length_a   1.000
_cell.length_b   1.000
_cell.length_c   1.000
_cell.angle_alpha   90.00
_cell.angle_beta   90.00
_cell.angle_gamma   90.00
#
_symmetry.space_group_name_H-M   'P 1'
#
loop_
_entity.id
_entity.type
_entity.pdbx_description
1 polymer ?
#
loop_
_entity_poly.entity_id
_entity_poly.type
_entity_poly.pdbx_seq_one_letter_code
_entity_poly.pdbx_strand_id
1 'polypeptide(L)'
;MELFEKERRGIYVYFKSFKDLNKLEKYGNFISYSKRGRYACIYVDENRLGNIVEELKKKKFVKKVELSGMSDLHLSFEHLDKDLQTK
;
A
#
# COMPACT_ATOMS: atom_id res chain seq x y z
N MET A 1 1.17 -17.09 22.93
CA MET A 1 0.47 -15.94 22.34
C MET A 1 0.96 -15.87 20.90
N GLU A 2 0.16 -16.39 19.96
CA GLU A 2 0.48 -16.29 18.54
C GLU A 2 0.40 -14.81 18.15
N LEU A 3 1.50 -14.27 17.66
CA LEU A 3 1.53 -12.97 17.00
C LEU A 3 0.78 -13.17 15.68
N PHE A 4 -0.54 -12.95 15.66
CA PHE A 4 -1.28 -12.84 14.41
C PHE A 4 -0.75 -11.61 13.68
N GLU A 5 0.21 -11.84 12.78
CA GLU A 5 0.71 -10.81 11.89
C GLU A 5 -0.46 -10.43 10.98
N LYS A 6 -0.98 -9.23 11.19
CA LYS A 6 -2.10 -8.73 10.43
C LYS A 6 -1.61 -8.42 9.03
N GLU A 7 -2.00 -9.25 8.06
CA GLU A 7 -1.63 -9.07 6.65
C GLU A 7 -2.03 -7.67 6.16
N ARG A 8 -1.09 -7.03 5.46
CA ARG A 8 -1.25 -5.69 4.91
C ARG A 8 -0.92 -5.69 3.44
N ARG A 9 -1.65 -4.89 2.67
CA ARG A 9 -1.34 -4.62 1.27
C ARG A 9 -1.22 -3.13 1.01
N GLY A 10 -0.22 -2.81 0.19
CA GLY A 10 0.01 -1.45 -0.26
C GLY A 10 -1.01 -1.07 -1.32
N ILE A 11 -1.57 0.13 -1.21
CA ILE A 11 -2.38 0.73 -2.27
C ILE A 11 -1.83 2.10 -2.63
N TYR A 12 -1.85 2.41 -3.92
CA TYR A 12 -1.55 3.73 -4.45
C TYR A 12 -2.85 4.48 -4.71
N VAL A 13 -3.06 5.59 -4.01
CA VAL A 13 -4.26 6.41 -4.15
C VAL A 13 -3.89 7.74 -4.79
N TYR A 14 -4.38 7.96 -6.01
CA TYR A 14 -4.17 9.19 -6.76
C TYR A 14 -5.32 10.17 -6.48
N PHE A 15 -5.00 11.44 -6.24
CA PHE A 15 -5.98 12.44 -5.80
C PHE A 15 -5.90 13.76 -6.58
N LYS A 16 -6.92 14.62 -6.39
CA LYS A 16 -7.05 15.90 -7.08
C LYS A 16 -6.13 16.98 -6.51
N SER A 17 -6.10 17.15 -5.20
CA SER A 17 -5.33 18.18 -4.50
C SER A 17 -4.52 17.60 -3.36
N PHE A 18 -3.34 18.17 -3.09
CA PHE A 18 -2.52 17.79 -1.93
C PHE A 18 -3.24 18.02 -0.60
N LYS A 19 -4.20 18.95 -0.55
CA LYS A 19 -5.04 19.18 0.63
C LYS A 19 -5.95 17.99 0.97
N ASP A 20 -6.11 17.03 0.06
CA ASP A 20 -6.91 15.82 0.29
C ASP A 20 -6.10 14.67 0.91
N LEU A 21 -4.77 14.83 1.07
CA LEU A 21 -3.88 13.79 1.59
C LEU A 21 -4.31 13.33 2.99
N ASN A 22 -4.57 14.28 3.89
CA ASN A 22 -5.01 14.01 5.27
C ASN A 22 -6.32 13.21 5.34
N LYS A 23 -7.20 13.32 4.34
CA LYS A 23 -8.46 12.56 4.28
C LYS A 23 -8.21 11.06 4.11
N LEU A 24 -7.00 10.67 3.69
CA LEU A 24 -6.65 9.28 3.49
C LEU A 24 -6.14 8.59 4.77
N GLU A 25 -5.79 9.34 5.82
CA GLU A 25 -5.19 8.81 7.07
C GLU A 25 -6.10 7.80 7.77
N LYS A 26 -7.42 7.96 7.62
CA LYS A 26 -8.41 7.05 8.21
C LYS A 26 -8.46 5.66 7.57
N TYR A 27 -7.85 5.46 6.39
CA TYR A 27 -7.91 4.18 5.68
C TYR A 27 -6.77 3.23 6.05
N GLY A 28 -5.63 3.76 6.51
CA GLY A 28 -4.47 2.93 6.81
C GLY A 28 -3.22 3.74 7.09
N ASN A 29 -2.09 3.03 7.14
CA ASN A 29 -0.81 3.61 7.51
C ASN A 29 -0.13 4.22 6.29
N PHE A 30 0.24 5.49 6.38
CA PHE A 30 0.99 6.17 5.33
C PHE A 30 2.43 5.68 5.24
N ILE A 31 2.87 5.36 4.02
CA ILE A 31 4.24 4.90 3.75
C ILE A 31 5.02 5.98 3.03
N SER A 32 4.42 6.53 1.97
CA SER A 32 5.03 7.60 1.19
C SER A 32 3.97 8.37 0.39
N TYR A 33 4.32 9.54 -0.11
CA TYR A 33 3.46 10.31 -1.00
C TYR A 33 4.29 11.17 -1.95
N SER A 34 3.70 11.54 -3.08
CA SER A 34 4.29 12.48 -4.04
C SER A 34 3.40 13.70 -4.20
N LYS A 35 3.89 14.89 -3.83
CA LYS A 35 3.17 16.15 -4.03
C LYS A 35 3.02 16.50 -5.52
N ARG A 36 4.06 16.26 -6.32
CA ARG A 36 4.06 16.49 -7.78
C ARG A 36 3.18 15.47 -8.51
N GLY A 37 3.32 14.19 -8.18
CA GLY A 37 2.53 13.10 -8.78
C GLY A 37 1.09 13.01 -8.28
N ARG A 38 0.79 13.63 -7.13
CA ARG A 38 -0.51 13.61 -6.44
C ARG A 38 -1.01 12.19 -6.18
N TYR A 39 -0.16 11.40 -5.55
CA TYR A 39 -0.53 10.07 -5.04
C TYR A 39 0.07 9.82 -3.66
N ALA A 40 -0.52 8.86 -2.95
CA ALA A 40 -0.04 8.33 -1.69
C ALA A 40 0.04 6.80 -1.75
N CYS A 41 1.08 6.23 -1.17
CA CYS A 41 1.17 4.81 -0.86
C CYS A 41 0.74 4.59 0.59
N ILE A 42 -0.27 3.75 0.79
CA ILE A 42 -0.89 3.48 2.09
C ILE A 42 -0.96 1.97 2.28
N TYR A 43 -0.52 1.50 3.44
CA TYR A 43 -0.79 0.12 3.86
C TYR A 43 -2.17 0.02 4.51
N VAL A 44 -2.99 -0.88 3.99
CA VAL A 44 -4.31 -1.20 4.52
C VAL A 44 -4.33 -2.66 4.97
N ASP A 45 -5.22 -2.95 5.91
CA ASP A 45 -5.55 -4.32 6.33
C ASP A 45 -6.13 -5.11 5.17
N GLU A 46 -5.55 -6.27 4.86
CA GLU A 46 -5.95 -7.11 3.72
C GLU A 46 -7.44 -7.49 3.80
N ASN A 47 -7.91 -7.82 5.01
CA ASN A 47 -9.32 -8.19 5.26
C ASN A 47 -10.31 -7.06 4.94
N ARG A 48 -9.83 -5.81 4.91
CA ARG A 48 -10.63 -4.61 4.65
C ARG A 48 -10.38 -4.02 3.27
N LEU A 49 -9.46 -4.59 2.50
CA LEU A 49 -8.97 -4.04 1.24
C LEU A 49 -10.11 -3.74 0.26
N GLY A 50 -10.96 -4.73 -0.03
CA GLY A 50 -12.07 -4.58 -0.99
C GLY A 50 -12.98 -3.41 -0.63
N ASN A 51 -13.43 -3.37 0.63
CA ASN A 51 -14.30 -2.31 1.15
C ASN A 51 -13.64 -0.92 1.06
N ILE A 52 -12.35 -0.82 1.42
CA ILE A 52 -11.60 0.43 1.36
C ILE A 52 -11.44 0.92 -0.08
N VAL A 53 -11.10 0.03 -1.01
CA VAL A 53 -10.95 0.37 -2.43
C VAL A 53 -12.27 0.86 -3.02
N GLU A 54 -13.38 0.20 -2.71
CA GLU A 54 -14.71 0.66 -3.14
C GLU A 54 -15.09 2.02 -2.55
N GLU A 55 -14.83 2.24 -1.26
CA GLU A 55 -15.12 3.53 -0.62
C GLU A 55 -14.29 4.66 -1.23
N LEU A 56 -13.00 4.41 -1.48
CA LEU A 56 -12.09 5.37 -2.11
C LEU A 56 -12.51 5.70 -3.54
N LYS A 57 -12.91 4.71 -4.35
CA LYS A 57 -13.41 4.92 -5.72
C LYS A 57 -14.65 5.84 -5.76
N LYS A 58 -15.47 5.85 -4.71
CA LYS A 58 -16.65 6.72 -4.59
C LYS A 58 -16.30 8.15 -4.17
N LYS A 59 -15.08 8.43 -3.68
CA LYS A 59 -14.71 9.78 -3.23
C LYS A 59 -14.41 10.69 -4.41
N LYS A 60 -15.11 11.84 -4.46
CA LYS A 60 -14.93 12.85 -5.51
C LYS A 60 -13.48 13.37 -5.67
N PHE A 61 -12.65 13.28 -4.63
CA PHE A 61 -11.26 13.75 -4.66
C PHE A 61 -10.26 12.68 -5.14
N VAL A 62 -10.67 11.40 -5.19
CA VAL A 62 -9.87 10.29 -5.67
C VAL A 62 -10.02 10.19 -7.19
N LYS A 63 -8.91 9.99 -7.89
CA LYS A 63 -8.85 9.81 -9.35
C LYS A 63 -8.70 8.35 -9.74
N LYS A 64 -7.86 7.63 -8.99
CA LYS A 64 -7.48 6.25 -9.27
C LYS A 64 -7.01 5.59 -7.97
N VAL A 65 -7.26 4.30 -7.85
CA VAL A 65 -6.68 3.44 -6.82
C VAL A 65 -6.02 2.26 -7.53
N GLU A 66 -4.76 1.99 -7.23
CA GLU A 66 -4.00 0.84 -7.74
C GLU A 66 -3.52 -0.01 -6.56
N LEU A 67 -3.58 -1.33 -6.71
CA LEU A 67 -3.00 -2.25 -5.74
C LEU A 67 -1.50 -2.38 -5.99
N SER A 68 -0.71 -2.44 -4.92
CA SER A 68 0.70 -2.76 -5.02
C SER A 68 0.86 -4.26 -5.30
N GLY A 69 1.58 -4.60 -6.36
CA GLY A 69 1.98 -5.98 -6.65
C GLY A 69 3.09 -6.50 -5.74
N MET A 70 3.63 -5.68 -4.82
CA MET A 70 4.72 -6.10 -3.91
C MET A 70 4.33 -7.31 -3.06
N SER A 71 3.06 -7.37 -2.61
CA SER A 71 2.53 -8.50 -1.84
C SER A 71 2.44 -9.79 -2.65
N ASP A 72 2.41 -9.68 -3.99
CA ASP A 72 2.26 -10.82 -4.90
C ASP A 72 3.60 -11.32 -5.43
N LEU A 73 4.68 -10.58 -5.18
CA LEU A 73 6.03 -11.01 -5.55
C LEU A 73 6.47 -12.15 -4.64
N HIS A 74 6.64 -13.34 -5.23
CA HIS A 74 7.27 -14.45 -4.53
C HIS A 74 8.78 -14.18 -4.44
N LEU A 75 9.19 -13.50 -3.38
CA LEU A 75 10.59 -13.30 -3.05
C LEU A 75 11.14 -14.61 -2.46
N SER A 76 11.64 -15.51 -3.31
CA SER A 76 12.45 -16.63 -2.84
C SER A 76 13.90 -16.16 -2.66
N PHE A 77 14.40 -16.25 -1.44
CA PHE A 77 15.80 -15.92 -1.13
C PHE A 77 16.74 -17.12 -1.24
N GLU A 78 16.27 -18.22 -1.84
CA GLU A 78 16.99 -19.51 -1.94
C GLU A 78 18.35 -19.43 -2.65
N HIS A 79 18.62 -18.33 -3.38
CA HIS A 79 19.89 -18.10 -4.05
C HIS A 79 20.78 -17.04 -3.36
N LEU A 80 20.27 -16.32 -2.36
CA LEU A 80 21.04 -15.26 -1.68
C LEU A 80 22.16 -15.83 -0.80
N ASP A 81 21.96 -17.02 -0.24
CA ASP A 81 22.92 -17.66 0.65
C ASP A 81 24.18 -18.19 -0.06
N LYS A 82 24.10 -18.47 -1.37
CA LYS A 82 25.23 -19.03 -2.13
C LYS A 82 26.36 -18.03 -2.35
N ASP A 83 26.03 -16.74 -2.47
CA ASP A 83 27.02 -15.69 -2.73
C ASP A 83 27.65 -15.14 -1.44
N LEU A 84 26.96 -15.29 -0.31
CA LEU A 84 27.44 -14.84 1.01
C LEU A 84 28.45 -15.79 1.65
N GLN A 85 28.55 -17.04 1.18
CA GLN A 85 29.49 -18.04 1.68
C GLN A 85 30.85 -18.04 0.95
N THR A 86 31.01 -17.25 -0.11
CA THR A 86 32.25 -17.16 -0.90
C THR A 86 33.19 -16.02 -0.50
N LYS A 87 33.11 -15.52 0.74
CA LYS A 87 34.03 -14.48 1.26
C LYS A 87 34.69 -14.88 2.57
#